data_AF-Q4RM68-F1
#
_entry.id   AF-Q4RM68-F1
#
_cell.length_a   1.000
_cell.length_b   1.000
_cell.length_c   1.000
_cell.angle_alpha   90.00
_cell.angle_beta   90.00
_cell.angle_gamma   90.00
#
_symmetry.space_group_name_H-M   'P 1'
#
loop_
_entity.id
_entity.type
_entity.pdbx_description
1 polymer ?
#
loop_
_entity_poly.entity_id
_entity_poly.type
_entity_poly.pdbx_seq_one_letter_code
_entity_poly.pdbx_strand_id
1 'polypeptide(L)'
;MKLQCDVEVVNRMLPTFGLKSRGRGARAVLSIGKHLDKTGQRSKVYLMICTAKDRAGSKYKLKDNIEKLFTKFVEDGKATVRLKEPAVDICLSKADASSLKNFLSVARLAERGSDPSSIPLSKLTPVRAREVEQPKKKLTIVSKKEYPLTSNFPYSLEQLQVSYCKLSRVDMRMLSLKALRKLDLSNNHIKKLPATVGDLGCLSDLVLHSNHLEAFSDALCLSSLQHSLRLLDLSHNRLRALPAQFCQLRELVHLKLDNNELGCLPFHVGRLSKLRYLSAAHNRLAALPGGFRKLSLENLDLFGNPFIQANPLNHSMNLTFPFRLQELSSRAVVQLRIPYGPHLIPAHLCRDLEVAKTCDCGNVCISFYIKTAVSVNLHQVSYTVVLVDDMGGTDAPVEQYFCSLSCYLEFLD
;
A
#
# COMPACT_ATOMS: atom_id res chain seq x y z
N MET A 1 -33.34 -12.30 13.22
CA MET A 1 -32.55 -11.31 12.43
C MET A 1 -31.32 -10.90 13.23
N LYS A 2 -30.17 -10.69 12.59
CA LYS A 2 -28.93 -10.19 13.24
C LYS A 2 -28.50 -8.85 12.63
N LEU A 3 -27.92 -7.97 13.42
CA LEU A 3 -27.32 -6.70 13.00
C LEU A 3 -25.96 -6.53 13.69
N GLN A 4 -24.92 -6.19 12.94
CA GLN A 4 -23.60 -5.87 13.49
C GLN A 4 -23.40 -4.36 13.49
N CYS A 5 -23.18 -3.78 14.68
CA CYS A 5 -22.96 -2.34 14.82
C CYS A 5 -22.24 -2.03 16.13
N ASP A 6 -21.84 -0.78 16.32
CA ASP A 6 -21.36 -0.30 17.61
C ASP A 6 -22.57 0.11 18.46
N VAL A 7 -22.65 -0.42 19.68
CA VAL A 7 -23.77 -0.22 20.61
C VAL A 7 -23.31 0.43 21.89
N GLU A 8 -24.05 1.44 22.31
CA GLU A 8 -23.98 2.02 23.65
C GLU A 8 -25.34 1.85 24.34
N VAL A 9 -25.35 1.26 25.53
CA VAL A 9 -26.57 1.13 26.35
C VAL A 9 -26.51 2.17 27.46
N VAL A 10 -27.35 3.18 27.38
CA VAL A 10 -27.41 4.29 28.34
C VAL A 10 -28.57 4.05 29.29
N ASN A 11 -28.28 3.89 30.59
CA ASN A 11 -29.31 3.76 31.60
C ASN A 11 -29.76 5.16 32.08
N ARG A 12 -31.05 5.47 31.87
CA ARG A 12 -31.64 6.79 32.16
C ARG A 12 -31.77 7.09 33.66
N MET A 13 -31.67 6.07 34.51
CA MET A 13 -31.75 6.25 35.98
C MET A 13 -30.41 6.58 36.62
N LEU A 14 -29.27 6.35 35.95
CA LEU A 14 -27.94 6.59 36.51
C LEU A 14 -27.69 8.06 36.94
N PRO A 15 -28.10 9.09 36.18
CA PRO A 15 -27.93 10.48 36.59
C PRO A 15 -28.62 10.79 37.93
N THR A 16 -29.76 10.16 38.21
CA THR A 16 -30.51 10.31 39.46
C THR A 16 -29.75 9.76 40.68
N PHE A 17 -28.80 8.85 40.46
CA PHE A 17 -27.92 8.29 41.49
C PHE A 17 -26.52 8.96 41.51
N GLY A 18 -26.34 10.09 40.81
CA GLY A 18 -25.05 10.78 40.72
C GLY A 18 -23.98 10.02 39.90
N LEU A 19 -24.38 8.96 39.19
CA LEU A 19 -23.48 8.13 38.38
C LEU A 19 -23.54 8.56 36.91
N LYS A 20 -22.39 8.68 36.25
CA LYS A 20 -22.32 8.92 34.80
C LYS A 20 -22.26 7.59 34.05
N SER A 21 -23.02 7.47 32.96
CA SER A 21 -22.81 6.41 31.96
C SER A 21 -21.37 6.49 31.44
N ARG A 22 -20.55 5.49 31.78
CA ARG A 22 -19.21 5.30 31.18
C ARG A 22 -19.33 4.28 30.05
N GLY A 23 -19.95 4.67 28.94
CA GLY A 23 -20.08 3.80 27.78
C GLY A 23 -19.42 4.39 26.55
N ARG A 24 -18.16 4.05 26.23
CA ARG A 24 -17.77 4.12 24.81
C ARG A 24 -18.51 2.99 24.10
N GLY A 25 -19.20 3.30 23.01
CA GLY A 25 -19.90 2.30 22.20
C GLY A 25 -19.00 1.11 21.88
N ALA A 26 -19.50 -0.10 22.12
CA ALA A 26 -18.77 -1.34 21.90
C ALA A 26 -19.30 -2.04 20.66
N ARG A 27 -18.43 -2.64 19.84
CA ARG A 27 -18.87 -3.50 18.74
C ARG A 27 -19.73 -4.63 19.30
N ALA A 28 -20.91 -4.81 18.73
CA ALA A 28 -21.91 -5.75 19.21
C ALA A 28 -22.65 -6.40 18.03
N VAL A 29 -23.25 -7.55 18.32
CA VAL A 29 -24.22 -8.19 17.44
C VAL A 29 -25.57 -8.18 18.13
N LEU A 30 -26.51 -7.46 17.53
CA LEU A 30 -27.90 -7.43 17.98
C LEU A 30 -28.67 -8.52 17.27
N SER A 31 -29.44 -9.30 18.02
CA SER A 31 -30.29 -10.34 17.47
C SER A 31 -31.72 -10.16 17.97
N ILE A 32 -32.69 -10.13 17.05
CA ILE A 32 -34.12 -10.21 17.39
C ILE A 32 -34.56 -11.64 17.12
N GLY A 33 -35.09 -12.29 18.15
CA GLY A 33 -35.48 -13.70 18.10
C GLY A 33 -36.41 -14.11 19.23
N LYS A 34 -36.88 -15.37 19.16
CA LYS A 34 -37.78 -15.96 20.14
C LYS A 34 -36.99 -16.60 21.29
N HIS A 35 -37.49 -16.43 22.51
CA HIS A 35 -37.00 -17.16 23.68
C HIS A 35 -38.16 -17.97 24.27
N LEU A 36 -37.91 -19.25 24.54
CA LEU A 36 -38.86 -20.16 25.17
C LEU A 36 -38.78 -19.97 26.69
N ASP A 37 -39.92 -19.72 27.36
CA ASP A 37 -40.01 -19.80 28.82
C ASP A 37 -39.94 -21.28 29.25
N LYS A 38 -39.45 -21.56 30.46
CA LYS A 38 -39.25 -22.91 31.04
C LYS A 38 -40.52 -23.79 31.06
N THR A 39 -41.69 -23.21 30.83
CA THR A 39 -43.01 -23.86 30.83
C THR A 39 -43.58 -24.13 29.43
N GLY A 40 -42.83 -23.86 28.34
CA GLY A 40 -43.17 -24.29 26.97
C GLY A 40 -44.34 -23.58 26.29
N GLN A 41 -45.13 -22.75 26.97
CA GLN A 41 -46.42 -22.28 26.43
C GLN A 41 -46.44 -20.89 25.78
N ARG A 42 -45.45 -20.00 25.96
CA ARG A 42 -45.46 -18.66 25.31
C ARG A 42 -44.07 -18.23 24.81
N SER A 43 -43.95 -18.06 23.49
CA SER A 43 -42.73 -17.55 22.84
C SER A 43 -42.73 -16.01 22.86
N LYS A 44 -41.97 -15.40 23.78
CA LYS A 44 -41.78 -13.94 23.81
C LYS A 44 -40.62 -13.53 22.88
N VAL A 45 -40.75 -12.36 22.26
CA VAL A 45 -39.70 -11.79 21.39
C VAL A 45 -38.75 -10.92 22.20
N TYR A 46 -37.47 -11.20 22.08
CA TYR A 46 -36.40 -10.47 22.76
C TYR A 46 -35.41 -9.90 21.76
N LEU A 47 -34.86 -8.74 22.12
CA LEU A 47 -33.64 -8.18 21.58
C LEU A 47 -32.46 -8.65 22.44
N MET A 48 -31.52 -9.34 21.84
CA MET A 48 -30.29 -9.79 22.51
C MET A 48 -29.11 -9.00 21.98
N ILE A 49 -28.30 -8.43 22.86
CA ILE A 49 -27.09 -7.68 22.53
C ILE A 49 -25.88 -8.47 23.01
N CYS A 50 -25.10 -9.02 22.08
CA CYS A 50 -23.86 -9.71 22.39
C CYS A 50 -22.66 -8.79 22.14
N THR A 51 -21.77 -8.66 23.11
CA THR A 51 -20.51 -7.90 23.00
C THR A 51 -19.31 -8.85 23.17
N ALA A 52 -18.10 -8.37 22.87
CA ALA A 52 -16.89 -9.19 23.11
C ALA A 52 -16.71 -9.55 24.60
N LYS A 53 -17.18 -8.68 25.51
CA LYS A 53 -17.14 -8.86 26.97
C LYS A 53 -18.30 -9.72 27.49
N ASP A 54 -19.49 -9.58 26.90
CA ASP A 54 -20.68 -10.36 27.24
C ASP A 54 -21.18 -11.15 26.02
N ARG A 55 -20.63 -12.35 25.85
CA ARG A 55 -20.95 -13.25 24.74
C ARG A 55 -22.29 -13.97 24.93
N ALA A 56 -22.73 -14.16 26.19
CA ALA A 56 -24.03 -14.75 26.51
C ALA A 56 -25.18 -13.80 26.13
N GLY A 57 -24.90 -12.49 26.18
CA GLY A 57 -25.71 -11.44 25.63
C GLY A 57 -26.81 -10.96 26.57
N SER A 58 -26.94 -9.65 26.67
CA SER A 58 -27.98 -8.99 27.45
C SER A 58 -29.31 -9.02 26.69
N LYS A 59 -30.38 -9.48 27.33
CA LYS A 59 -31.70 -9.67 26.71
C LYS A 59 -32.70 -8.61 27.16
N TYR A 60 -33.39 -8.00 26.21
CA TYR A 60 -34.41 -6.98 26.42
C TYR A 60 -35.72 -7.42 25.77
N LYS A 61 -36.82 -7.41 26.53
CA LYS A 61 -38.15 -7.73 25.98
C LYS A 61 -38.57 -6.63 25.01
N LEU A 62 -39.14 -6.97 23.85
CA LEU A 62 -39.60 -5.96 22.88
C LEU A 62 -41.11 -5.71 22.92
N LYS A 63 -41.92 -6.77 23.11
CA LYS A 63 -43.38 -6.65 23.12
C LYS A 63 -43.86 -5.68 24.21
N ASP A 64 -44.61 -4.66 23.82
CA ASP A 64 -45.17 -3.57 24.64
C ASP A 64 -44.13 -2.70 25.39
N ASN A 65 -42.83 -2.85 25.07
CA ASN A 65 -41.73 -2.30 25.86
C ASN A 65 -40.88 -1.24 25.15
N ILE A 66 -41.12 -1.00 23.85
CA ILE A 66 -40.48 0.11 23.14
C ILE A 66 -41.27 1.39 23.48
N GLU A 67 -40.58 2.43 23.96
CA GLU A 67 -41.18 3.74 24.21
C GLU A 67 -41.10 4.61 22.95
N LYS A 68 -39.94 4.61 22.29
CA LYS A 68 -39.70 5.42 21.09
C LYS A 68 -38.54 4.87 20.26
N LEU A 69 -38.66 4.97 18.94
CA LEU A 69 -37.57 4.70 17.99
C LEU A 69 -37.11 6.01 17.36
N PHE A 70 -35.85 6.37 17.56
CA PHE A 70 -35.23 7.54 16.94
C PHE A 70 -34.53 7.12 15.65
N THR A 71 -35.09 7.50 14.51
CA THR A 71 -34.65 7.03 13.18
C THR A 71 -34.18 8.15 12.25
N LYS A 72 -33.91 9.35 12.78
CA LYS A 72 -33.54 10.54 11.98
C LYS A 72 -32.26 10.33 11.14
N PHE A 73 -31.32 9.52 11.63
CA PHE A 73 -29.98 9.33 11.04
C PHE A 73 -29.74 7.89 10.57
N VAL A 74 -30.80 7.19 10.15
CA VAL A 74 -30.71 5.78 9.72
C VAL A 74 -29.87 5.63 8.45
N GLU A 75 -29.90 6.60 7.53
CA GLU A 75 -29.02 6.61 6.34
C GLU A 75 -27.54 6.70 6.73
N ASP A 76 -27.22 7.38 7.83
CA ASP A 76 -25.86 7.47 8.38
C ASP A 76 -25.49 6.24 9.25
N GLY A 77 -26.33 5.21 9.27
CA GLY A 77 -26.13 4.00 10.07
C GLY A 77 -26.30 4.22 11.57
N LYS A 78 -27.10 5.20 11.99
CA LYS A 78 -27.37 5.55 13.40
C LYS A 78 -28.87 5.46 13.74
N ALA A 79 -29.18 4.91 14.90
CA ALA A 79 -30.54 4.89 15.44
C ALA A 79 -30.52 4.69 16.96
N THR A 80 -31.60 5.08 17.65
CA THR A 80 -31.74 4.80 19.09
C THR A 80 -33.06 4.09 19.36
N VAL A 81 -32.99 2.97 20.10
CA VAL A 81 -34.16 2.25 20.60
C VAL A 81 -34.32 2.55 22.08
N ARG A 82 -35.38 3.27 22.44
CA ARG A 82 -35.70 3.60 23.83
C ARG A 82 -36.67 2.57 24.39
N LEU A 83 -36.30 1.95 25.51
CA LEU A 83 -37.11 0.96 26.21
C LEU A 83 -37.75 1.54 27.47
N LYS A 84 -38.97 1.08 27.79
CA LYS A 84 -39.68 1.42 29.03
C LYS A 84 -39.05 0.71 30.23
N GLU A 85 -38.87 -0.60 30.14
CA GLU A 85 -38.31 -1.44 31.21
C GLU A 85 -37.23 -2.43 30.70
N PRO A 86 -35.99 -2.36 31.19
CA PRO A 86 -35.43 -1.28 32.01
C PRO A 86 -35.40 0.04 31.22
N ALA A 87 -35.39 1.17 31.93
CA ALA A 87 -35.38 2.51 31.33
C ALA A 87 -34.02 2.84 30.67
N VAL A 88 -33.74 2.19 29.54
CA VAL A 88 -32.47 2.29 28.79
C VAL A 88 -32.68 2.82 27.37
N ASP A 89 -31.71 3.60 26.90
CA ASP A 89 -31.57 4.02 25.51
C ASP A 89 -30.46 3.17 24.87
N ILE A 90 -30.82 2.37 23.87
CA ILE A 90 -29.87 1.55 23.10
C ILE A 90 -29.50 2.34 21.85
N CYS A 91 -28.33 2.98 21.88
CA CYS A 91 -27.78 3.78 20.80
C CYS A 91 -26.97 2.91 19.84
N LEU A 92 -27.35 2.90 18.56
CA LEU A 92 -26.72 2.16 17.47
C LEU A 92 -25.92 3.12 16.59
N SER A 93 -24.71 2.72 16.21
CA SER A 93 -23.85 3.48 15.29
C SER A 93 -23.00 2.56 14.41
N LYS A 94 -22.53 3.06 13.25
CA LYS A 94 -21.71 2.29 12.30
C LYS A 94 -22.37 0.97 11.84
N ALA A 95 -23.69 1.01 11.68
CA ALA A 95 -24.45 -0.07 11.06
C ALA A 95 -24.53 0.13 9.54
N ASP A 96 -24.64 -0.95 8.79
CA ASP A 96 -25.06 -0.88 7.39
C ASP A 96 -26.50 -0.32 7.29
N ALA A 97 -26.72 0.69 6.44
CA ALA A 97 -27.99 1.43 6.39
C ALA A 97 -29.17 0.55 5.97
N SER A 98 -28.96 -0.35 5.00
CA SER A 98 -29.99 -1.29 4.52
C SER A 98 -30.38 -2.30 5.61
N SER A 99 -29.36 -2.88 6.24
CA SER A 99 -29.53 -3.83 7.35
C SER A 99 -30.18 -3.17 8.57
N LEU A 100 -29.85 -1.90 8.86
CA LEU A 100 -30.42 -1.12 9.96
C LEU A 100 -31.91 -0.81 9.72
N LYS A 101 -32.30 -0.42 8.50
CA LYS A 101 -33.72 -0.21 8.14
C LYS A 101 -34.54 -1.48 8.35
N ASN A 102 -34.05 -2.60 7.84
CA ASN A 102 -34.69 -3.90 8.02
C ASN A 102 -34.75 -4.31 9.50
N PHE A 103 -33.71 -3.99 10.28
CA PHE A 103 -33.67 -4.32 11.71
C PHE A 103 -34.72 -3.54 12.49
N LEU A 104 -34.86 -2.25 12.20
CA LEU A 104 -35.83 -1.37 12.84
C LEU A 104 -37.27 -1.71 12.42
N SER A 105 -37.51 -2.14 11.18
CA SER A 105 -38.84 -2.60 10.75
C SER A 105 -39.25 -3.86 11.50
N VAL A 106 -38.34 -4.83 11.67
CA VAL A 106 -38.57 -6.03 12.49
C VAL A 106 -38.79 -5.68 13.96
N ALA A 107 -38.06 -4.71 14.52
CA ALA A 107 -38.28 -4.25 15.89
C ALA A 107 -39.67 -3.62 16.10
N ARG A 108 -40.16 -2.82 15.13
CA ARG A 108 -41.53 -2.26 15.13
C ARG A 108 -42.61 -3.35 15.05
N LEU A 109 -42.38 -4.36 14.21
CA LEU A 109 -43.30 -5.50 14.11
C LEU A 109 -43.33 -6.32 15.42
N ALA A 110 -42.17 -6.50 16.06
CA ALA A 110 -42.06 -7.19 17.35
C ALA A 110 -42.75 -6.43 18.51
N GLU A 111 -42.83 -5.11 18.44
CA GLU A 111 -43.54 -4.26 19.40
C GLU A 111 -45.07 -4.43 19.28
N ARG A 112 -45.61 -4.30 18.06
CA ARG A 112 -47.07 -4.29 17.78
C ARG A 112 -47.79 -5.62 18.02
N GLY A 113 -47.06 -6.68 18.34
CA GLY A 113 -47.64 -7.94 18.76
C GLY A 113 -48.38 -8.71 17.67
N SER A 114 -48.11 -8.46 16.39
CA SER A 114 -48.59 -9.31 15.29
C SER A 114 -48.18 -10.76 15.56
N ASP A 115 -49.10 -11.70 15.34
CA ASP A 115 -49.01 -13.07 15.86
C ASP A 115 -47.62 -13.71 15.61
N PRO A 116 -47.01 -14.32 16.63
CA PRO A 116 -45.67 -14.89 16.53
C PRO A 116 -45.56 -16.01 15.49
N SER A 117 -46.65 -16.53 14.93
CA SER A 117 -46.67 -17.48 13.81
C SER A 117 -46.38 -16.84 12.45
N SER A 118 -46.52 -15.53 12.28
CA SER A 118 -46.40 -14.83 10.99
C SER A 118 -44.97 -14.41 10.62
N ILE A 119 -44.05 -14.37 11.58
CA ILE A 119 -42.64 -13.99 11.35
C ILE A 119 -41.75 -15.18 11.73
N PRO A 120 -41.02 -15.80 10.77
CA PRO A 120 -40.09 -16.89 11.05
C PRO A 120 -38.84 -16.36 11.76
N LEU A 121 -38.98 -16.06 13.06
CA LEU A 121 -37.86 -15.68 13.92
C LEU A 121 -37.18 -16.93 14.48
N SER A 122 -35.88 -17.05 14.26
CA SER A 122 -35.04 -18.10 14.83
C SER A 122 -34.87 -17.98 16.36
N LYS A 123 -34.48 -19.09 17.00
CA LYS A 123 -34.08 -19.10 18.41
C LYS A 123 -32.86 -18.21 18.62
N LEU A 124 -32.84 -17.45 19.71
CA LEU A 124 -31.68 -16.66 20.10
C LEU A 124 -30.52 -17.57 20.48
N THR A 125 -29.41 -17.47 19.75
CA THR A 125 -28.17 -18.20 20.05
C THR A 125 -27.04 -17.23 20.39
N PRO A 126 -26.20 -17.55 21.40
CA PRO A 126 -25.00 -16.77 21.70
C PRO A 126 -24.11 -16.63 20.47
N VAL A 127 -23.45 -15.48 20.36
CA VAL A 127 -22.66 -15.12 19.20
C VAL A 127 -21.22 -15.58 19.36
N ARG A 128 -20.61 -16.13 18.29
CA ARG A 128 -19.19 -16.53 18.30
C ARG A 128 -18.29 -15.30 18.42
N ALA A 129 -17.14 -15.42 19.08
CA ALA A 129 -16.20 -14.30 19.30
C ALA A 129 -15.87 -13.52 18.02
N ARG A 130 -15.71 -14.22 16.88
CA ARG A 130 -15.39 -13.65 15.56
C ARG A 130 -16.47 -12.73 14.98
N GLU A 131 -17.73 -12.86 15.40
CA GLU A 131 -18.84 -12.03 14.90
C GLU A 131 -18.93 -10.67 15.61
N VAL A 132 -18.24 -10.51 16.76
CA VAL A 132 -18.36 -9.33 17.62
C VAL A 132 -17.09 -8.47 17.63
N GLU A 133 -15.96 -9.03 17.21
CA GLU A 133 -14.69 -8.29 17.09
C GLU A 133 -14.65 -7.47 15.79
N GLN A 134 -14.03 -6.28 15.86
CA GLN A 134 -13.78 -5.51 14.65
C GLN A 134 -12.81 -6.27 13.73
N PRO A 135 -13.02 -6.23 12.41
CA PRO A 135 -12.10 -6.84 11.47
C PRO A 135 -10.70 -6.27 11.69
N LYS A 136 -9.72 -7.15 11.93
CA LYS A 136 -8.33 -6.72 12.16
C LYS A 136 -7.82 -6.01 10.91
N LYS A 137 -7.44 -4.74 11.06
CA LYS A 137 -6.86 -3.91 9.99
C LYS A 137 -5.33 -3.91 10.00
N LYS A 138 -4.73 -4.09 11.18
CA LYS A 138 -3.29 -4.17 11.37
C LYS A 138 -2.93 -5.49 12.04
N LEU A 139 -1.92 -6.16 11.52
CA LEU A 139 -1.31 -7.34 12.13
C LEU A 139 0.21 -7.19 12.08
N THR A 140 0.85 -7.48 13.22
CA THR A 140 2.30 -7.42 13.38
C THR A 140 2.76 -8.75 13.95
N ILE A 141 3.74 -9.36 13.29
CA ILE A 141 4.34 -10.64 13.64
C ILE A 141 5.85 -10.41 13.64
N VAL A 142 6.47 -10.47 14.81
CA VAL A 142 7.91 -10.12 14.98
C VAL A 142 8.77 -11.33 15.33
N SER A 143 8.19 -12.52 15.31
CA SER A 143 8.88 -13.75 15.65
C SER A 143 8.26 -14.92 14.92
N LYS A 144 9.11 -15.89 14.55
CA LYS A 144 8.68 -17.15 13.93
C LYS A 144 7.62 -17.89 14.75
N LYS A 145 7.62 -17.74 16.09
CA LYS A 145 6.64 -18.39 16.98
C LYS A 145 5.22 -17.84 16.81
N GLU A 146 5.08 -16.57 16.46
CA GLU A 146 3.81 -15.88 16.26
C GLU A 146 3.25 -16.07 14.85
N TYR A 147 4.07 -16.62 13.95
CA TYR A 147 3.70 -16.77 12.55
C TYR A 147 2.56 -17.79 12.39
N PRO A 148 1.45 -17.43 11.73
CA PRO A 148 0.29 -18.31 11.59
C PRO A 148 0.56 -19.44 10.59
N LEU A 149 0.94 -20.62 11.10
CA LEU A 149 1.22 -21.80 10.27
C LEU A 149 -0.06 -22.43 9.69
N THR A 150 -1.14 -22.50 10.49
CA THR A 150 -2.37 -23.22 10.13
C THR A 150 -3.56 -22.30 9.84
N SER A 151 -3.52 -21.04 10.26
CA SER A 151 -4.60 -20.07 10.05
C SER A 151 -4.30 -19.12 8.89
N ASN A 152 -5.32 -18.74 8.13
CA ASN A 152 -5.21 -17.68 7.12
C ASN A 152 -5.11 -16.29 7.78
N PHE A 153 -4.52 -15.35 7.04
CA PHE A 153 -4.53 -13.94 7.41
C PHE A 153 -5.95 -13.37 7.28
N PRO A 154 -6.38 -12.44 8.17
CA PRO A 154 -7.65 -11.75 8.02
C PRO A 154 -7.71 -10.95 6.71
N TYR A 155 -8.72 -11.19 5.87
CA TYR A 155 -8.88 -10.54 4.56
C TYR A 155 -9.05 -9.00 4.63
N SER A 156 -9.45 -8.49 5.80
CA SER A 156 -9.65 -7.06 6.06
C SER A 156 -8.37 -6.28 6.38
N LEU A 157 -7.21 -6.95 6.35
CA LEU A 157 -5.94 -6.30 6.70
C LEU A 157 -5.58 -5.22 5.67
N GLU A 158 -5.30 -4.04 6.19
CA GLU A 158 -4.75 -2.91 5.45
C GLU A 158 -3.24 -2.78 5.71
N GLN A 159 -2.75 -3.26 6.86
CA GLN A 159 -1.34 -3.22 7.24
C GLN A 159 -0.89 -4.57 7.78
N LEU A 160 0.16 -5.12 7.19
CA LEU A 160 0.74 -6.39 7.60
C LEU A 160 2.25 -6.22 7.75
N GLN A 161 2.73 -6.47 8.96
CA GLN A 161 4.15 -6.51 9.28
C GLN A 161 4.54 -7.91 9.71
N VAL A 162 5.51 -8.49 9.03
CA VAL A 162 6.07 -9.80 9.33
C VAL A 162 7.59 -9.68 9.28
N SER A 163 8.20 -9.46 10.44
CA SER A 163 9.65 -9.29 10.58
C SER A 163 10.26 -10.38 11.47
N TYR A 164 11.56 -10.63 11.31
CA TYR A 164 12.32 -11.60 12.10
C TYR A 164 11.74 -13.03 12.11
N CYS A 165 11.00 -13.40 11.06
CA CYS A 165 10.38 -14.71 10.92
C CYS A 165 11.25 -15.72 10.17
N LYS A 166 12.45 -15.30 9.72
CA LYS A 166 13.39 -16.10 8.91
C LYS A 166 12.76 -16.62 7.61
N LEU A 167 11.83 -15.85 7.04
CA LEU A 167 11.16 -16.22 5.79
C LEU A 167 12.16 -16.22 4.64
N SER A 168 12.29 -17.33 3.92
CA SER A 168 13.11 -17.42 2.71
C SER A 168 12.34 -17.02 1.44
N ARG A 169 11.01 -17.03 1.51
CA ARG A 169 10.07 -16.72 0.42
C ARG A 169 8.88 -15.95 0.98
N VAL A 170 8.24 -15.14 0.14
CA VAL A 170 6.98 -14.48 0.49
C VAL A 170 5.86 -15.51 0.54
N ASP A 171 5.05 -15.49 1.60
CA ASP A 171 3.90 -16.38 1.74
C ASP A 171 2.76 -15.90 0.84
N MET A 172 2.30 -16.78 -0.06
CA MET A 172 1.26 -16.46 -1.04
C MET A 172 -0.07 -16.07 -0.38
N ARG A 173 -0.33 -16.49 0.86
CA ARG A 173 -1.52 -16.10 1.60
C ARG A 173 -1.55 -14.59 1.86
N MET A 174 -0.39 -13.95 2.03
CA MET A 174 -0.28 -12.49 2.20
C MET A 174 -0.67 -11.75 0.92
N LEU A 175 -0.47 -12.37 -0.24
CA LEU A 175 -0.72 -11.77 -1.56
C LEU A 175 -2.20 -11.84 -1.99
N SER A 176 -3.01 -12.60 -1.25
CA SER A 176 -4.47 -12.62 -1.38
C SER A 176 -5.17 -11.41 -0.73
N LEU A 177 -4.44 -10.61 0.05
CA LEU A 177 -4.99 -9.49 0.82
C LEU A 177 -5.19 -8.24 -0.05
N LYS A 178 -6.30 -8.17 -0.79
CA LYS A 178 -6.55 -7.08 -1.76
C LYS A 178 -6.71 -5.69 -1.14
N ALA A 179 -7.06 -5.60 0.14
CA ALA A 179 -7.15 -4.32 0.87
C ALA A 179 -5.81 -3.83 1.43
N LEU A 180 -4.72 -4.58 1.25
CA LEU A 180 -3.44 -4.29 1.86
C LEU A 180 -2.82 -3.02 1.25
N ARG A 181 -2.50 -2.07 2.11
CA ARG A 181 -1.84 -0.79 1.80
C ARG A 181 -0.39 -0.78 2.21
N LYS A 182 -0.06 -1.43 3.33
CA LYS A 182 1.31 -1.54 3.84
C LYS A 182 1.71 -2.98 4.05
N LEU A 183 2.79 -3.39 3.41
CA LEU A 183 3.43 -4.68 3.58
C LEU A 183 4.87 -4.48 4.04
N ASP A 184 5.15 -4.91 5.26
CA ASP A 184 6.49 -4.91 5.83
C ASP A 184 6.95 -6.36 6.01
N LEU A 185 8.03 -6.70 5.32
CA LEU A 185 8.69 -8.00 5.31
C LEU A 185 10.17 -7.86 5.72
N SER A 186 10.51 -6.79 6.44
CA SER A 186 11.87 -6.48 6.88
C SER A 186 12.49 -7.59 7.75
N ASN A 187 13.82 -7.65 7.79
CA ASN A 187 14.56 -8.57 8.65
C ASN A 187 14.18 -10.05 8.45
N ASN A 188 14.12 -10.47 7.18
CA ASN A 188 13.90 -11.86 6.80
C ASN A 188 15.06 -12.36 5.92
N HIS A 189 14.86 -13.46 5.20
CA HIS A 189 15.85 -14.08 4.33
C HIS A 189 15.34 -14.20 2.88
N ILE A 190 14.47 -13.28 2.47
CA ILE A 190 13.82 -13.33 1.17
C ILE A 190 14.85 -13.03 0.09
N LYS A 191 15.00 -13.96 -0.87
CA LYS A 191 15.95 -13.82 -1.99
C LYS A 191 15.33 -13.24 -3.25
N LYS A 192 14.04 -13.49 -3.46
CA LYS A 192 13.28 -13.06 -4.65
C LYS A 192 11.85 -12.74 -4.25
N LEU A 193 11.31 -11.68 -4.85
CA LEU A 193 9.88 -11.36 -4.77
C LEU A 193 9.13 -12.06 -5.91
N PRO A 194 7.99 -12.70 -5.63
CA PRO A 194 7.14 -13.23 -6.69
C PRO A 194 6.40 -12.08 -7.41
N ALA A 195 6.17 -12.24 -8.72
CA ALA A 195 5.46 -11.26 -9.54
C ALA A 195 4.04 -10.95 -9.02
N THR A 196 3.44 -11.89 -8.29
CA THR A 196 2.11 -11.77 -7.66
C THR A 196 2.03 -10.69 -6.56
N VAL A 197 3.16 -10.16 -6.07
CA VAL A 197 3.14 -8.92 -5.26
C VAL A 197 2.55 -7.76 -6.06
N GLY A 198 2.74 -7.78 -7.38
CA GLY A 198 2.16 -6.83 -8.32
C GLY A 198 0.62 -6.85 -8.42
N ASP A 199 -0.03 -7.88 -7.86
CA ASP A 199 -1.50 -8.00 -7.84
C ASP A 199 -2.16 -7.26 -6.66
N LEU A 200 -1.35 -6.65 -5.79
CA LEU A 200 -1.80 -5.85 -4.65
C LEU A 200 -2.04 -4.40 -5.07
N GLY A 201 -3.15 -4.16 -5.77
CA GLY A 201 -3.47 -2.85 -6.36
C GLY A 201 -3.62 -1.68 -5.37
N CYS A 202 -3.83 -1.95 -4.09
CA CYS A 202 -3.91 -0.91 -3.05
C CYS A 202 -2.59 -0.69 -2.30
N LEU A 203 -1.52 -1.43 -2.61
CA LEU A 203 -0.26 -1.39 -1.89
C LEU A 203 0.47 -0.07 -2.15
N SER A 204 0.63 0.74 -1.11
CA SER A 204 1.34 2.01 -1.15
C SER A 204 2.74 1.94 -0.54
N ASP A 205 2.92 1.06 0.45
CA ASP A 205 4.15 0.98 1.24
C ASP A 205 4.67 -0.46 1.22
N LEU A 206 5.84 -0.65 0.61
CA LEU A 206 6.54 -1.94 0.58
C LEU A 206 7.89 -1.80 1.27
N VAL A 207 8.02 -2.45 2.42
CA VAL A 207 9.24 -2.42 3.25
C VAL A 207 9.87 -3.80 3.22
N LEU A 208 11.10 -3.87 2.71
CA LEU A 208 11.84 -5.11 2.46
C LEU A 208 13.28 -5.03 2.95
N HIS A 209 13.60 -4.05 3.80
CA HIS A 209 14.96 -3.87 4.26
C HIS A 209 15.50 -5.08 5.03
N SER A 210 16.81 -5.27 5.01
CA SER A 210 17.49 -6.36 5.72
C SER A 210 17.00 -7.74 5.27
N ASN A 211 17.07 -7.98 3.96
CA ASN A 211 16.78 -9.26 3.30
C ASN A 211 17.97 -9.68 2.41
N HIS A 212 17.81 -10.68 1.53
CA HIS A 212 18.86 -11.15 0.62
C HIS A 212 18.45 -10.98 -0.85
N LEU A 213 17.70 -9.92 -1.18
CA LEU A 213 17.24 -9.67 -2.55
C LEU A 213 18.43 -9.36 -3.45
N GLU A 214 18.60 -10.14 -4.52
CA GLU A 214 19.67 -9.96 -5.50
C GLU A 214 19.23 -9.14 -6.73
N ALA A 215 17.91 -9.13 -7.00
CA ALA A 215 17.31 -8.36 -8.09
C ALA A 215 15.88 -7.94 -7.75
N PHE A 216 15.47 -6.80 -8.33
CA PHE A 216 14.08 -6.37 -8.36
C PHE A 216 13.50 -6.68 -9.76
N SER A 217 12.38 -7.41 -9.83
CA SER A 217 11.84 -7.88 -11.11
C SER A 217 11.15 -6.75 -11.88
N ASP A 218 11.42 -6.69 -13.18
CA ASP A 218 10.70 -5.89 -14.17
C ASP A 218 9.17 -6.11 -14.15
N ALA A 219 8.71 -7.35 -13.93
CA ALA A 219 7.30 -7.68 -13.81
C ALA A 219 6.58 -6.89 -12.70
N LEU A 220 7.26 -6.58 -11.59
CA LEU A 220 6.69 -5.74 -10.53
C LEU A 220 6.57 -4.28 -10.97
N CYS A 221 7.55 -3.78 -11.72
CA CYS A 221 7.54 -2.42 -12.25
C CYS A 221 6.44 -2.19 -13.30
N LEU A 222 6.03 -3.24 -14.00
CA LEU A 222 4.97 -3.22 -15.03
C LEU A 222 3.59 -3.62 -14.49
N SER A 223 3.47 -3.82 -13.17
CA SER A 223 2.23 -4.26 -12.51
C SER A 223 1.39 -3.07 -12.01
N SER A 224 0.31 -3.36 -11.26
CA SER A 224 -0.53 -2.34 -10.64
C SER A 224 0.24 -1.39 -9.69
N LEU A 225 1.41 -1.82 -9.19
CA LEU A 225 2.28 -1.03 -8.32
C LEU A 225 2.74 0.28 -8.96
N GLN A 226 2.79 0.37 -10.29
CA GLN A 226 3.17 1.60 -10.99
C GLN A 226 2.26 2.79 -10.67
N HIS A 227 1.03 2.53 -10.20
CA HIS A 227 0.00 3.53 -9.89
C HIS A 227 -0.32 3.65 -8.39
N SER A 228 0.26 2.80 -7.54
CA SER A 228 -0.08 2.75 -6.11
C SER A 228 1.11 2.92 -5.19
N LEU A 229 2.29 2.45 -5.58
CA LEU A 229 3.46 2.38 -4.71
C LEU A 229 4.09 3.77 -4.51
N ARG A 230 4.16 4.20 -3.25
CA ARG A 230 4.68 5.51 -2.83
C ARG A 230 5.96 5.41 -2.01
N LEU A 231 6.08 4.35 -1.19
CA LEU A 231 7.25 4.09 -0.38
C LEU A 231 7.79 2.71 -0.71
N LEU A 232 9.07 2.67 -1.08
CA LEU A 232 9.80 1.43 -1.30
C LEU A 232 11.11 1.46 -0.54
N ASP A 233 11.26 0.55 0.40
CA ASP A 233 12.50 0.36 1.16
C ASP A 233 13.12 -0.99 0.82
N LEU A 234 14.24 -0.95 0.11
CA LEU A 234 15.05 -2.09 -0.30
C LEU A 234 16.44 -2.05 0.33
N SER A 235 16.65 -1.24 1.37
CA SER A 235 17.96 -1.08 2.02
C SER A 235 18.47 -2.40 2.62
N HIS A 236 19.78 -2.56 2.80
CA HIS A 236 20.40 -3.77 3.34
C HIS A 236 19.97 -5.04 2.61
N ASN A 237 20.16 -5.05 1.29
CA ASN A 237 19.95 -6.21 0.42
C ASN A 237 21.23 -6.45 -0.42
N ARG A 238 21.14 -7.19 -1.52
CA ARG A 238 22.27 -7.53 -2.40
C ARG A 238 21.98 -7.14 -3.85
N LEU A 239 21.20 -6.09 -4.05
CA LEU A 239 20.78 -5.64 -5.37
C LEU A 239 21.99 -5.13 -6.15
N ARG A 240 22.26 -5.69 -7.32
CA ARG A 240 23.37 -5.26 -8.20
C ARG A 240 22.96 -4.23 -9.24
N ALA A 241 21.69 -4.27 -9.63
CA ALA A 241 21.08 -3.33 -10.56
C ALA A 241 19.58 -3.26 -10.32
N LEU A 242 18.97 -2.16 -10.77
CA LEU A 242 17.53 -2.03 -10.93
C LEU A 242 17.17 -2.17 -12.42
N PRO A 243 16.03 -2.79 -12.77
CA PRO A 243 15.61 -2.93 -14.16
C PRO A 243 15.31 -1.55 -14.77
N ALA A 244 15.43 -1.40 -16.09
CA ALA A 244 15.10 -0.14 -16.78
C ALA A 244 13.63 0.28 -16.52
N GLN A 245 12.74 -0.71 -16.41
CA GLN A 245 11.32 -0.54 -16.13
C GLN A 245 11.06 0.00 -14.73
N PHE A 246 12.03 0.00 -13.80
CA PHE A 246 11.88 0.57 -12.46
C PHE A 246 11.39 2.02 -12.50
N CYS A 247 11.78 2.76 -13.53
CA CYS A 247 11.35 4.15 -13.78
C CYS A 247 9.87 4.30 -14.15
N GLN A 248 9.11 3.21 -14.28
CA GLN A 248 7.65 3.23 -14.47
C GLN A 248 6.87 3.39 -13.16
N LEU A 249 7.52 3.23 -12.00
CA LEU A 249 6.92 3.43 -10.68
C LEU A 249 6.73 4.93 -10.36
N ARG A 250 5.92 5.63 -11.18
CA ARG A 250 5.81 7.10 -11.21
C ARG A 250 5.21 7.72 -9.95
N GLU A 251 4.51 6.92 -9.15
CA GLU A 251 3.92 7.35 -7.88
C GLU A 251 4.89 7.28 -6.69
N LEU A 252 6.12 6.79 -6.88
CA LEU A 252 7.12 6.73 -5.82
C LEU A 252 7.48 8.13 -5.31
N VAL A 253 7.46 8.27 -3.99
CA VAL A 253 7.81 9.48 -3.24
C VAL A 253 9.06 9.24 -2.40
N HIS A 254 9.18 8.05 -1.80
CA HIS A 254 10.30 7.64 -0.95
C HIS A 254 10.94 6.36 -1.48
N LEU A 255 12.24 6.42 -1.76
CA LEU A 255 13.03 5.29 -2.21
C LEU A 255 14.30 5.15 -1.37
N LYS A 256 14.44 4.01 -0.71
CA LYS A 256 15.65 3.64 0.05
C LYS A 256 16.31 2.41 -0.57
N LEU A 257 17.58 2.56 -0.91
CA LEU A 257 18.42 1.57 -1.58
C LEU A 257 19.76 1.38 -0.86
N ASP A 258 19.90 1.94 0.35
CA ASP A 258 21.15 1.96 1.09
C ASP A 258 21.71 0.56 1.32
N ASN A 259 23.03 0.41 1.39
CA ASN A 259 23.68 -0.87 1.67
C ASN A 259 23.24 -1.98 0.70
N ASN A 260 23.48 -1.74 -0.59
CA ASN A 260 23.29 -2.72 -1.67
C ASN A 260 24.59 -2.80 -2.51
N GLU A 261 24.55 -3.48 -3.66
CA GLU A 261 25.69 -3.62 -4.57
C GLU A 261 25.45 -2.90 -5.90
N LEU A 262 24.63 -1.84 -5.91
CA LEU A 262 24.19 -1.17 -7.14
C LEU A 262 25.39 -0.54 -7.85
N GLY A 263 25.67 -1.00 -9.08
CA GLY A 263 26.72 -0.41 -9.93
C GLY A 263 26.28 0.86 -10.67
N CYS A 264 24.98 0.96 -10.95
CA CYS A 264 24.38 2.12 -11.59
C CYS A 264 22.89 2.25 -11.22
N LEU A 265 22.37 3.48 -11.32
CA LEU A 265 20.93 3.71 -11.34
C LEU A 265 20.41 3.65 -12.79
N PRO A 266 19.14 3.29 -13.02
CA PRO A 266 18.56 3.25 -14.37
C PRO A 266 18.66 4.60 -15.09
N PHE A 267 18.98 4.57 -16.40
CA PHE A 267 19.23 5.80 -17.18
C PHE A 267 18.08 6.82 -17.10
N HIS A 268 16.83 6.33 -17.09
CA HIS A 268 15.63 7.15 -17.04
C HIS A 268 15.10 7.43 -15.63
N VAL A 269 15.96 7.40 -14.58
CA VAL A 269 15.53 7.65 -13.19
C VAL A 269 14.74 8.96 -13.04
N GLY A 270 15.04 9.98 -13.85
CA GLY A 270 14.30 11.24 -13.94
C GLY A 270 12.82 11.13 -14.32
N ARG A 271 12.32 9.96 -14.75
CA ARG A 271 10.87 9.74 -14.96
C ARG A 271 10.10 9.61 -13.63
N LEU A 272 10.79 9.40 -12.51
CA LEU A 272 10.20 9.36 -11.17
C LEU A 272 9.91 10.79 -10.66
N SER A 273 9.01 11.50 -11.34
CA SER A 273 8.75 12.93 -11.13
C SER A 273 8.15 13.28 -9.77
N LYS A 274 7.58 12.31 -9.05
CA LYS A 274 7.04 12.46 -7.69
C LYS A 274 8.04 12.13 -6.59
N LEU A 275 9.23 11.64 -6.95
CA LEU A 275 10.23 11.25 -5.98
C LEU A 275 10.72 12.49 -5.23
N ARG A 276 10.69 12.42 -3.90
CA ARG A 276 11.17 13.50 -3.01
C ARG A 276 12.33 13.05 -2.15
N TYR A 277 12.40 11.76 -1.81
CA TYR A 277 13.43 11.22 -0.94
C TYR A 277 14.11 10.06 -1.65
N LEU A 278 15.41 10.19 -1.89
CA LEU A 278 16.26 9.15 -2.45
C LEU A 278 17.46 8.92 -1.54
N SER A 279 17.60 7.69 -1.04
CA SER A 279 18.76 7.25 -0.29
C SER A 279 19.37 6.04 -1.01
N ALA A 280 20.62 6.14 -1.43
CA ALA A 280 21.38 5.07 -2.07
C ALA A 280 22.82 5.01 -1.52
N ALA A 281 22.98 5.31 -0.24
CA ALA A 281 24.27 5.27 0.44
C ALA A 281 24.87 3.85 0.45
N HIS A 282 26.19 3.75 0.54
CA HIS A 282 26.92 2.48 0.62
C HIS A 282 26.52 1.50 -0.51
N ASN A 283 26.66 1.97 -1.75
CA ASN A 283 26.50 1.17 -2.96
C ASN A 283 27.82 1.17 -3.76
N ARG A 284 27.78 0.76 -5.04
CA ARG A 284 28.94 0.73 -5.94
C ARG A 284 28.76 1.68 -7.11
N LEU A 285 28.05 2.80 -6.90
CA LEU A 285 27.77 3.78 -7.95
C LEU A 285 29.05 4.49 -8.35
N ALA A 286 29.49 4.28 -9.59
CA ALA A 286 30.64 4.98 -10.16
C ALA A 286 30.28 6.34 -10.76
N ALA A 287 29.05 6.45 -11.28
CA ALA A 287 28.47 7.66 -11.82
C ALA A 287 26.94 7.61 -11.76
N LEU A 288 26.31 8.78 -11.80
CA LEU A 288 24.87 8.95 -11.90
C LEU A 288 24.43 9.00 -13.38
N PRO A 289 23.26 8.47 -13.74
CA PRO A 289 22.78 8.54 -15.11
C PRO A 289 22.39 9.97 -15.53
N GLY A 290 22.49 10.31 -16.81
CA GLY A 290 22.10 11.63 -17.33
C GLY A 290 20.67 12.06 -16.96
N GLY A 291 19.73 11.12 -16.87
CA GLY A 291 18.37 11.40 -16.41
C GLY A 291 18.25 11.85 -14.95
N PHE A 292 19.29 11.71 -14.12
CA PHE A 292 19.29 12.13 -12.72
C PHE A 292 19.09 13.64 -12.56
N ARG A 293 19.61 14.45 -13.49
CA ARG A 293 19.47 15.92 -13.51
C ARG A 293 18.02 16.40 -13.59
N LYS A 294 17.08 15.53 -14.00
CA LYS A 294 15.65 15.85 -14.15
C LYS A 294 14.83 15.64 -12.87
N LEU A 295 15.45 15.12 -11.80
CA LEU A 295 14.77 14.91 -10.53
C LEU A 295 14.63 16.23 -9.75
N SER A 296 13.72 16.27 -8.78
CA SER A 296 13.53 17.40 -7.88
C SER A 296 13.25 16.88 -6.48
N LEU A 297 14.32 16.61 -5.74
CA LEU A 297 14.31 15.92 -4.46
C LEU A 297 14.31 16.92 -3.29
N GLU A 298 13.72 16.54 -2.18
CA GLU A 298 13.84 17.24 -0.89
C GLU A 298 15.10 16.76 -0.15
N ASN A 299 15.38 15.45 -0.21
CA ASN A 299 16.52 14.84 0.44
C ASN A 299 17.19 13.80 -0.46
N LEU A 300 18.51 13.89 -0.55
CA LEU A 300 19.37 12.99 -1.28
C LEU A 300 20.53 12.52 -0.40
N ASP A 301 20.71 11.20 -0.32
CA ASP A 301 21.87 10.58 0.28
C ASP A 301 22.53 9.61 -0.70
N LEU A 302 23.79 9.87 -1.02
CA LEU A 302 24.64 9.07 -1.90
C LEU A 302 25.98 8.70 -1.24
N PHE A 303 26.10 8.90 0.08
CA PHE A 303 27.34 8.73 0.82
C PHE A 303 27.94 7.33 0.64
N GLY A 304 29.27 7.22 0.61
CA GLY A 304 29.95 5.93 0.59
C GLY A 304 29.79 5.16 -0.74
N ASN A 305 29.64 5.89 -1.85
CA ASN A 305 29.73 5.35 -3.20
C ASN A 305 31.09 5.69 -3.84
N PRO A 306 31.69 4.78 -4.63
CA PRO A 306 32.98 4.98 -5.27
C PRO A 306 32.85 5.84 -6.54
N PHE A 307 32.44 7.10 -6.39
CA PHE A 307 32.31 8.01 -7.53
C PHE A 307 33.66 8.28 -8.18
N ILE A 308 33.71 8.14 -9.50
CA ILE A 308 34.92 8.41 -10.29
C ILE A 308 35.08 9.92 -10.43
N GLN A 309 36.31 10.42 -10.33
CA GLN A 309 36.58 11.83 -10.63
C GLN A 309 36.21 12.13 -12.09
N ALA A 310 35.27 13.05 -12.29
CA ALA A 310 34.81 13.42 -13.63
C ALA A 310 35.96 14.07 -14.42
N ASN A 311 36.24 13.55 -15.62
CA ASN A 311 37.12 14.18 -16.57
C ASN A 311 36.45 14.16 -17.96
N PRO A 312 35.97 15.32 -18.45
CA PRO A 312 35.29 15.42 -19.75
C PRO A 312 36.12 14.91 -20.93
N LEU A 313 37.45 14.98 -20.82
CA LEU A 313 38.42 14.52 -21.81
C LEU A 313 38.59 12.99 -21.80
N ASN A 314 38.23 12.32 -20.71
CA ASN A 314 38.23 10.86 -20.63
C ASN A 314 36.88 10.31 -21.15
N HIS A 315 36.74 10.29 -22.47
CA HIS A 315 35.52 9.90 -23.17
C HIS A 315 35.66 8.52 -23.81
N SER A 316 34.57 7.74 -23.82
CA SER A 316 34.48 6.51 -24.61
C SER A 316 33.62 6.76 -25.84
N MET A 317 34.09 6.29 -27.00
CA MET A 317 33.41 6.50 -28.27
C MET A 317 33.10 5.17 -28.92
N ASN A 318 31.86 5.04 -29.37
CA ASN A 318 31.46 3.98 -30.28
C ASN A 318 30.76 4.63 -31.48
N LEU A 319 31.53 4.88 -32.54
CA LEU A 319 31.07 5.57 -33.75
C LEU A 319 31.06 4.61 -34.93
N THR A 320 30.27 3.54 -34.86
CA THR A 320 30.14 2.59 -35.98
C THR A 320 29.32 3.21 -37.12
N PHE A 321 29.93 3.27 -38.32
CA PHE A 321 29.29 3.70 -39.56
C PHE A 321 29.35 2.58 -40.62
N PRO A 322 28.30 2.37 -41.43
CA PRO A 322 26.99 3.05 -41.41
C PRO A 322 26.18 2.72 -40.15
N PHE A 323 25.20 3.58 -39.80
CA PHE A 323 24.31 3.31 -38.67
C PHE A 323 23.60 1.97 -38.85
N ARG A 324 23.51 1.19 -37.77
CA ARG A 324 22.67 -0.01 -37.77
C ARG A 324 21.20 0.38 -37.92
N LEU A 325 20.41 -0.49 -38.56
CA LEU A 325 18.97 -0.30 -38.73
C LEU A 325 18.26 -0.01 -37.40
N GLN A 326 18.72 -0.62 -36.31
CA GLN A 326 18.24 -0.41 -34.94
C GLN A 326 18.40 1.04 -34.45
N GLU A 327 19.55 1.66 -34.75
CA GLU A 327 19.82 3.06 -34.39
C GLU A 327 18.93 3.99 -35.20
N LEU A 328 18.84 3.75 -36.51
CA LEU A 328 18.03 4.55 -37.43
C LEU A 328 16.54 4.48 -37.08
N SER A 329 16.01 3.29 -36.84
CA SER A 329 14.60 3.10 -36.48
C SER A 329 14.28 3.77 -35.14
N SER A 330 15.16 3.65 -34.14
CA SER A 330 14.96 4.28 -32.83
C SER A 330 15.01 5.80 -32.90
N ARG A 331 15.96 6.36 -33.64
CA ARG A 331 16.05 7.81 -33.88
C ARG A 331 14.83 8.31 -34.65
N ALA A 332 14.37 7.59 -35.67
CA ALA A 332 13.18 7.94 -36.44
C ALA A 332 11.92 7.96 -35.56
N VAL A 333 11.72 6.96 -34.70
CA VAL A 333 10.58 6.91 -33.76
C VAL A 333 10.55 8.15 -32.86
N VAL A 334 11.70 8.53 -32.29
CA VAL A 334 11.77 9.70 -31.38
C VAL A 334 11.63 11.03 -32.14
N GLN A 335 12.31 11.18 -33.28
CA GLN A 335 12.27 12.41 -34.08
C GLN A 335 10.87 12.69 -34.64
N LEU A 336 10.18 11.64 -35.12
CA LEU A 336 8.81 11.73 -35.63
C LEU A 336 7.76 11.69 -34.51
N ARG A 337 8.17 11.59 -33.24
CA ARG A 337 7.29 11.50 -32.06
C ARG A 337 6.23 10.41 -32.19
N ILE A 338 6.61 9.28 -32.80
CA ILE A 338 5.68 8.17 -33.02
C ILE A 338 5.32 7.59 -31.64
N PRO A 339 4.03 7.51 -31.28
CA PRO A 339 3.60 6.80 -30.09
C PRO A 339 4.05 5.35 -30.20
N TYR A 340 4.78 4.87 -29.20
CA TYR A 340 5.31 3.52 -29.21
C TYR A 340 4.79 2.70 -28.05
N GLY A 341 4.45 1.46 -28.37
CA GLY A 341 4.00 0.43 -27.45
C GLY A 341 4.10 -0.92 -28.16
N PRO A 342 4.02 -2.04 -27.41
CA PRO A 342 4.19 -3.38 -27.96
C PRO A 342 3.25 -3.71 -29.14
N HIS A 343 2.15 -2.96 -29.28
CA HIS A 343 1.15 -3.11 -30.32
C HIS A 343 1.30 -2.15 -31.51
N LEU A 344 2.17 -1.14 -31.42
CA LEU A 344 2.32 -0.08 -32.43
C LEU A 344 3.60 -0.22 -33.25
N ILE A 345 4.68 -0.64 -32.60
CA ILE A 345 5.97 -0.88 -33.24
C ILE A 345 6.50 -2.25 -32.80
N PRO A 346 7.47 -2.83 -33.53
CA PRO A 346 8.03 -4.12 -33.16
C PRO A 346 8.57 -4.14 -31.71
N ALA A 347 8.27 -5.21 -30.98
CA ALA A 347 8.61 -5.31 -29.55
C ALA A 347 10.11 -5.16 -29.24
N HIS A 348 10.99 -5.56 -30.16
CA HIS A 348 12.43 -5.34 -30.01
C HIS A 348 12.77 -3.84 -29.98
N LEU A 349 12.15 -3.05 -30.87
CA LEU A 349 12.35 -1.60 -30.94
C LEU A 349 11.81 -0.89 -29.69
N CYS A 350 10.68 -1.35 -29.13
CA CYS A 350 10.21 -0.87 -27.82
C CYS A 350 11.25 -1.07 -26.72
N ARG A 351 11.85 -2.27 -26.63
CA ARG A 351 12.89 -2.57 -25.63
C ARG A 351 14.12 -1.70 -25.82
N ASP A 352 14.51 -1.47 -27.08
CA ASP A 352 15.64 -0.61 -27.41
C ASP A 352 15.41 0.84 -26.97
N LEU A 353 14.20 1.35 -27.19
CA LEU A 353 13.78 2.69 -26.74
C LEU A 353 13.62 2.80 -25.21
N GLU A 354 13.43 1.68 -24.50
CA GLU A 354 13.40 1.66 -23.03
C GLU A 354 14.80 1.78 -22.40
N VAL A 355 15.83 1.29 -23.09
CA VAL A 355 17.24 1.33 -22.62
C VAL A 355 18.08 2.39 -23.34
N ALA A 356 17.47 3.08 -24.30
CA ALA A 356 18.04 4.15 -25.09
C ALA A 356 18.55 5.30 -24.21
N LYS A 357 19.74 5.78 -24.52
CA LYS A 357 20.30 6.99 -23.92
C LYS A 357 19.87 8.18 -24.76
N THR A 358 19.87 9.36 -24.17
CA THR A 358 19.45 10.58 -24.86
C THR A 358 20.58 11.60 -24.84
N CYS A 359 20.91 12.12 -26.01
CA CYS A 359 21.75 13.30 -26.19
C CYS A 359 20.96 14.57 -25.88
N ASP A 360 21.65 15.66 -25.56
CA ASP A 360 21.03 16.94 -25.20
C ASP A 360 20.24 17.56 -26.37
N CYS A 361 20.65 17.29 -27.61
CA CYS A 361 19.87 17.64 -28.81
C CYS A 361 18.56 16.84 -28.98
N GLY A 362 18.27 15.90 -28.08
CA GLY A 362 17.06 15.07 -28.06
C GLY A 362 17.15 13.77 -28.86
N ASN A 363 18.26 13.54 -29.59
CA ASN A 363 18.47 12.28 -30.29
C ASN A 363 18.77 11.12 -29.34
N VAL A 364 18.30 9.94 -29.72
CA VAL A 364 18.60 8.69 -29.03
C VAL A 364 19.98 8.18 -29.40
N CYS A 365 20.65 7.57 -28.43
CA CYS A 365 21.95 6.91 -28.52
C CYS A 365 21.81 5.47 -28.02
N ILE A 366 21.99 4.47 -28.91
CA ILE A 366 21.95 3.04 -28.52
C ILE A 366 23.32 2.42 -28.69
N SER A 367 23.76 2.33 -29.93
CA SER A 367 25.02 1.73 -30.38
C SER A 367 26.01 2.76 -30.89
N PHE A 368 25.51 3.93 -31.31
CA PHE A 368 26.33 5.06 -31.72
C PHE A 368 26.31 6.17 -30.66
N TYR A 369 27.44 6.42 -30.01
CA TYR A 369 27.54 7.45 -28.99
C TYR A 369 28.98 7.87 -28.68
N ILE A 370 29.10 9.08 -28.14
CA ILE A 370 30.24 9.52 -27.32
C ILE A 370 29.74 9.62 -25.89
N LYS A 371 30.43 8.99 -24.95
CA LYS A 371 30.08 8.99 -23.53
C LYS A 371 31.17 9.69 -22.75
N THR A 372 30.79 10.62 -21.88
CA THR A 372 31.70 11.21 -20.90
C THR A 372 31.00 11.43 -19.55
N ALA A 373 31.76 11.74 -18.51
CA ALA A 373 31.25 12.05 -17.18
C ALA A 373 31.52 13.52 -16.85
N VAL A 374 30.51 14.21 -16.36
CA VAL A 374 30.56 15.63 -16.01
C VAL A 374 30.22 15.78 -14.54
N SER A 375 31.03 16.55 -13.81
CA SER A 375 30.74 16.83 -12.41
C SER A 375 29.52 17.73 -12.28
N VAL A 376 28.56 17.36 -11.44
CA VAL A 376 27.35 18.13 -11.20
C VAL A 376 27.15 18.31 -9.70
N ASN A 377 26.87 19.55 -9.29
CA ASN A 377 26.51 19.83 -7.92
C ASN A 377 25.10 19.30 -7.61
N LEU A 378 25.01 18.44 -6.61
CA LEU A 378 23.78 17.74 -6.27
C LEU A 378 22.69 18.66 -5.72
N HIS A 379 23.03 19.87 -5.25
CA HIS A 379 22.02 20.86 -4.83
C HIS A 379 21.16 21.39 -5.99
N GLN A 380 21.60 21.19 -7.25
CA GLN A 380 20.76 21.46 -8.42
C GLN A 380 19.55 20.52 -8.52
N VAL A 381 19.66 19.33 -7.90
CA VAL A 381 18.64 18.27 -7.97
C VAL A 381 17.94 18.08 -6.63
N SER A 382 18.58 18.44 -5.51
CA SER A 382 18.01 18.26 -4.17
C SER A 382 18.20 19.45 -3.24
N TYR A 383 17.18 19.74 -2.41
CA TYR A 383 17.30 20.75 -1.37
C TYR A 383 18.32 20.37 -0.29
N THR A 384 18.21 19.14 0.23
CA THR A 384 19.12 18.60 1.26
C THR A 384 19.98 17.50 0.65
N VAL A 385 21.30 17.66 0.69
CA VAL A 385 22.26 16.66 0.23
C VAL A 385 23.12 16.22 1.40
N VAL A 386 23.13 14.92 1.68
CA VAL A 386 24.15 14.33 2.56
C VAL A 386 25.47 14.29 1.79
N LEU A 387 26.57 14.62 2.49
CA LEU A 387 27.92 14.65 1.92
C LEU A 387 28.20 13.36 1.14
N VAL A 388 28.76 13.51 -0.05
CA VAL A 388 28.99 12.39 -0.99
C VAL A 388 30.23 11.59 -0.58
N ASP A 389 31.22 12.28 -0.02
CA ASP A 389 32.49 11.74 0.46
C ASP A 389 32.84 12.27 1.86
N ASP A 390 33.87 11.67 2.46
CA ASP A 390 34.39 12.07 3.77
C ASP A 390 35.03 13.48 3.76
N MET A 391 35.21 14.07 2.59
CA MET A 391 35.81 15.39 2.38
C MET A 391 34.77 16.51 2.28
N GLY A 392 33.48 16.18 2.40
CA GLY A 392 32.40 17.15 2.37
C GLY A 392 31.97 17.59 0.97
N GLY A 393 32.34 16.84 -0.07
CA GLY A 393 31.91 17.08 -1.44
C GLY A 393 30.40 16.89 -1.59
N THR A 394 29.76 17.78 -2.35
CA THR A 394 28.36 17.67 -2.79
C THR A 394 28.23 17.52 -4.30
N ASP A 395 29.36 17.31 -4.98
CA ASP A 395 29.41 17.08 -6.42
C ASP A 395 29.47 15.57 -6.71
N ALA A 396 28.80 15.15 -7.78
CA ALA A 396 28.87 13.78 -8.26
C ALA A 396 29.00 13.74 -9.80
N PRO A 397 29.74 12.76 -10.35
CA PRO A 397 29.84 12.55 -11.79
C PRO A 397 28.50 12.07 -12.36
N VAL A 398 28.01 12.76 -13.39
CA VAL A 398 26.84 12.37 -14.17
C VAL A 398 27.27 11.96 -15.57
N GLU A 399 26.85 10.77 -16.01
CA GLU A 399 27.08 10.28 -17.37
C GLU A 399 26.27 11.07 -18.40
N GLN A 400 26.95 11.54 -19.43
CA GLN A 400 26.36 12.27 -20.56
C GLN A 400 26.70 11.54 -21.86
N TYR A 401 25.72 11.45 -22.75
CA TYR A 401 25.83 10.75 -24.03
C TYR A 401 25.60 11.75 -25.14
N PHE A 402 26.40 11.68 -26.20
CA PHE A 402 26.29 12.55 -27.37
C PHE A 402 26.06 11.72 -28.62
N CYS A 403 25.14 12.16 -29.48
CA CYS A 403 24.75 11.42 -30.69
C CYS A 403 25.65 11.70 -31.90
N SER A 404 26.60 12.64 -31.80
CA SER A 404 27.52 13.03 -32.85
C SER A 404 28.74 13.73 -32.27
N LEU A 405 29.82 13.82 -33.07
CA LEU A 405 31.00 14.60 -32.71
C LEU A 405 30.67 16.09 -32.57
N SER A 406 29.79 16.63 -33.43
CA SER A 406 29.33 18.02 -33.34
C SER A 406 28.71 18.33 -31.99
N CYS A 407 27.79 17.49 -31.50
CA CYS A 407 27.17 17.71 -30.18
C CYS A 407 28.17 17.58 -29.02
N TYR A 408 29.23 16.80 -29.18
CA TYR A 408 30.28 16.69 -28.17
C TYR A 408 31.20 17.92 -28.18
N LEU A 409 31.55 18.46 -29.35
CA LEU A 409 32.35 19.67 -29.48
C LEU A 409 31.58 20.90 -28.98
N GLU A 410 30.31 21.04 -29.35
CA GLU A 410 29.41 22.09 -28.83
C GLU A 410 29.25 22.06 -27.30
N PHE A 411 29.53 20.92 -26.66
CA PHE A 411 29.52 20.80 -25.20
C PHE A 411 30.85 21.18 -24.55
N LEU A 412 31.97 21.05 -25.29
CA LEU A 412 33.30 21.41 -24.80
C LEU A 412 33.61 22.91 -24.99
N ASP A 413 33.06 23.51 -26.05
CA ASP A 413 33.08 24.95 -26.32
C ASP A 413 32.16 25.71 -25.34
#